data_AF-A0A1A8WHG7-F1
#
_entry.id   AF-A0A1A8WHG7-F1
#
_cell.length_a   1.000
_cell.length_b   1.000
_cell.length_c   1.000
_cell.angle_alpha   90.00
_cell.angle_beta   90.00
_cell.angle_gamma   90.00
#
_symmetry.space_group_name_H-M   'P 1'
#
loop_
_entity.id
_entity.type
_entity.pdbx_description
1 polymer ?
#
loop_
_entity_poly.entity_id
_entity_poly.type
_entity_poly.pdbx_seq_one_letter_code
_entity_poly.pdbx_strand_id
1 'polypeptide(L)'
;MDDGDDDSDGIVLADDDDDVNYVAGSNYYPYLSSFVQYEQNFNEIIKGSDANTSYETHCSKIESERFQGSDAFRKRCYDIAKYLNYISSKQSDGETHERCAHLNYILNSNTDYYNIQNYKKTELIKAYADVSPKLTDMCHGKIELIDDKVLEKLKEIYDMHDLFNKVKLNATSCSGHCCSNITKCVSIYEKYIENCYVDSMDYICQELSKLKHVYDEHMETVTTCPEAVKKLIPPKENNTGVTILISCIIILIIPFFLFILYKFTPFGTLVRPRIHQIKRLLNNIYEEDQYKTVDNSEFFDKTEKKVSYQIAYNSS
;
A
#
# COMPACT_ATOMS: atom_id res chain seq x y z
N MET A 1 17.67 17.17 -54.53
CA MET A 1 18.30 15.84 -54.61
C MET A 1 18.75 15.55 -53.21
N ASP A 2 18.07 14.58 -52.59
CA ASP A 2 18.09 14.13 -51.19
C ASP A 2 17.68 15.20 -50.17
N ASP A 3 16.49 15.22 -49.57
CA ASP A 3 15.59 14.18 -49.01
C ASP A 3 16.22 13.33 -47.89
N GLY A 4 15.70 13.53 -46.68
CA GLY A 4 16.08 12.81 -45.47
C GLY A 4 15.38 13.35 -44.22
N ASP A 5 14.05 13.43 -44.26
CA ASP A 5 13.20 13.65 -43.08
C ASP A 5 13.05 12.30 -42.35
N ASP A 6 13.62 12.20 -41.14
CA ASP A 6 13.51 11.05 -40.25
C ASP A 6 12.45 11.35 -39.18
N ASP A 7 11.18 11.16 -39.55
CA ASP A 7 10.05 11.18 -38.62
C ASP A 7 10.05 9.87 -37.82
N SER A 8 10.82 9.85 -36.73
CA SER A 8 10.69 8.84 -35.69
C SER A 8 9.46 9.15 -34.84
N ASP A 9 8.31 8.60 -35.23
CA ASP A 9 7.11 8.51 -34.41
C ASP A 9 7.43 7.65 -33.16
N GLY A 10 7.88 8.31 -32.11
CA GLY A 10 8.02 7.74 -30.78
C GLY A 10 6.65 7.29 -30.27
N ILE A 11 6.52 5.98 -30.09
CA ILE A 11 5.37 5.35 -29.44
C ILE A 11 5.22 5.96 -28.04
N VAL A 12 4.22 6.83 -27.87
CA VAL A 12 3.75 7.23 -26.55
C VAL A 12 3.08 5.99 -25.95
N LEU A 13 3.84 5.26 -25.14
CA LEU A 13 3.29 4.32 -24.19
C LEU A 13 2.49 5.19 -23.21
N ALA A 14 1.16 5.07 -23.24
CA ALA A 14 0.35 5.57 -22.16
C ALA A 14 0.77 4.78 -20.92
N ASP A 15 1.43 5.46 -19.99
CA ASP A 15 1.59 4.95 -18.64
C ASP A 15 0.18 4.80 -18.08
N ASP A 16 -0.26 3.56 -17.95
CA ASP A 16 -1.43 3.18 -17.16
C ASP A 16 -1.08 3.44 -15.68
N ASP A 17 -1.12 4.71 -15.28
CA ASP A 17 -1.18 5.10 -13.88
C ASP A 17 -2.57 4.72 -13.37
N ASP A 18 -2.71 3.46 -12.95
CA ASP A 18 -3.62 3.11 -11.86
C ASP A 18 -3.13 3.86 -10.61
N ASP A 19 -3.43 5.15 -10.55
CA ASP A 19 -3.07 6.04 -9.45
C ASP A 19 -3.87 5.60 -8.21
N VAL A 20 -3.32 4.63 -7.49
CA VAL A 20 -3.79 4.23 -6.17
C VAL A 20 -3.69 5.50 -5.33
N ASN A 21 -4.83 6.13 -5.12
CA ASN A 21 -4.95 7.39 -4.38
C ASN A 21 -4.31 7.23 -3.00
N TYR A 22 -3.05 7.64 -2.89
CA TYR A 22 -2.23 7.44 -1.70
C TYR A 22 -2.75 8.37 -0.62
N VAL A 23 -3.26 7.76 0.46
CA VAL A 23 -3.74 8.50 1.62
C VAL A 23 -2.71 8.34 2.74
N ALA A 24 -2.02 9.43 3.06
CA ALA A 24 -1.05 9.49 4.15
C ALA A 24 -1.61 8.90 5.45
N GLY A 25 -0.86 7.98 6.07
CA GLY A 25 -1.22 7.32 7.33
C GLY A 25 -2.26 6.21 7.23
N SER A 26 -2.93 6.02 6.09
CA SER A 26 -3.95 4.97 5.93
C SER A 26 -3.38 3.55 6.05
N ASN A 27 -2.09 3.38 5.79
CA ASN A 27 -1.37 2.12 5.91
C ASN A 27 -0.74 1.90 7.30
N TYR A 28 -1.02 2.76 8.29
CA TYR A 28 -0.40 2.64 9.63
C TYR A 28 -1.15 1.70 10.58
N TYR A 29 -2.44 1.43 10.33
CA TYR A 29 -3.26 0.57 11.21
C TYR A 29 -2.62 -0.77 11.59
N PRO A 30 -1.96 -1.51 10.68
CA PRO A 30 -1.37 -2.81 11.00
C PRO A 30 -0.20 -2.76 12.00
N TYR A 31 0.26 -1.56 12.36
CA TYR A 31 1.42 -1.31 13.23
C TYR A 31 1.02 -0.63 14.55
N LEU A 32 -0.25 -0.29 14.77
CA LEU A 32 -0.69 0.50 15.93
C LEU A 32 -0.46 -0.22 17.27
N SER A 33 -0.54 -1.55 17.29
CA SER A 33 -0.11 -2.33 18.46
C SER A 33 1.36 -2.10 18.81
N SER A 34 2.25 -2.08 17.82
CA SER A 34 3.69 -1.80 18.00
C SER A 34 3.99 -0.35 18.34
N PHE A 35 3.15 0.61 17.92
CA PHE A 35 3.32 2.03 18.23
C PHE A 35 3.35 2.28 19.74
N VAL A 36 2.67 1.46 20.55
CA VAL A 36 2.73 1.57 22.02
C VAL A 36 4.17 1.38 22.53
N GLN A 37 4.92 0.43 21.97
CA GLN A 37 6.32 0.22 22.32
C GLN A 37 7.21 1.30 21.71
N TYR A 38 6.97 1.68 20.45
CA TYR A 38 7.76 2.73 19.80
C TYR A 38 7.59 4.09 20.49
N GLU A 39 6.42 4.37 21.06
CA GLU A 39 6.16 5.55 21.89
C GLU A 39 7.01 5.55 23.16
N GLN A 40 7.15 4.41 23.83
CA GLN A 40 8.03 4.28 24.99
C GLN A 40 9.49 4.55 24.60
N ASN A 41 9.96 3.91 23.52
CA ASN A 41 11.30 4.12 22.99
C ASN A 41 11.53 5.59 22.62
N PHE A 42 10.57 6.23 21.93
CA PHE A 42 10.66 7.65 21.58
C PHE A 42 10.86 8.51 22.82
N ASN A 43 10.00 8.33 23.83
CA ASN A 43 10.05 9.09 25.08
C ASN A 43 11.33 8.87 25.89
N GLU A 44 11.94 7.69 25.80
CA GLU A 44 13.23 7.39 26.42
C GLU A 44 14.39 8.06 25.68
N ILE A 45 14.41 7.95 24.35
CA ILE A 45 15.48 8.47 23.50
C ILE A 45 15.57 10.00 23.55
N ILE A 46 14.44 10.71 23.51
CA ILE A 46 14.45 12.18 23.50
C ILE A 46 14.98 12.79 24.81
N LYS A 47 14.86 12.07 25.93
CA LYS A 47 15.38 12.46 27.25
C LYS A 47 16.90 12.33 27.37
N GLY A 48 17.56 11.55 26.51
CA GLY A 48 19.01 11.36 26.51
C GLY A 48 19.76 12.68 26.31
N SER A 49 20.90 12.85 26.98
CA SER A 49 21.70 14.09 26.97
C SER A 49 22.70 14.18 25.82
N ASP A 50 22.32 13.72 24.62
CA ASP A 50 23.24 13.72 23.48
C ASP A 50 23.26 15.11 22.82
N ALA A 51 24.23 15.92 23.24
CA ALA A 51 24.63 17.11 22.50
C ALA A 51 25.38 16.66 21.24
N ASN A 52 24.66 16.59 20.12
CA ASN A 52 25.23 16.27 18.81
C ASN A 52 25.29 17.55 17.96
N THR A 53 26.50 17.91 17.52
CA THR A 53 26.77 19.11 16.72
C THR A 53 26.06 19.10 15.37
N SER A 54 25.77 17.93 14.81
CA SER A 54 24.99 17.80 13.58
C SER A 54 23.52 18.18 13.82
N TYR A 55 22.92 17.75 14.94
CA TYR A 55 21.54 18.12 15.27
C TYR A 55 21.42 19.64 15.41
N GLU A 56 22.35 20.25 16.15
CA GLU A 56 22.46 21.70 16.29
C GLU A 56 22.54 22.40 14.92
N THR A 57 23.46 21.96 14.07
CA THR A 57 23.67 22.59 12.76
C THR A 57 22.41 22.53 11.89
N HIS A 58 21.77 21.38 11.78
CA HIS A 58 20.62 21.22 10.89
C HIS A 58 19.34 21.85 11.45
N CYS A 59 19.08 21.68 12.74
CA CYS A 59 17.90 22.25 13.38
C CYS A 59 17.97 23.77 13.47
N SER A 60 19.11 24.35 13.85
CA SER A 60 19.28 25.81 13.90
C SER A 60 19.20 26.44 12.50
N LYS A 61 19.67 25.73 11.46
CA LYS A 61 19.48 26.18 10.08
C LYS A 61 18.00 26.21 9.68
N ILE A 62 17.25 25.12 9.88
CA ILE A 62 15.82 25.07 9.53
C ILE A 62 15.02 26.11 10.34
N GLU A 63 15.34 26.23 11.63
CA GLU A 63 14.72 27.19 12.53
C GLU A 63 14.92 28.63 12.07
N SER A 64 16.16 29.03 11.76
CA SER A 64 16.45 30.40 11.30
C SER A 64 15.82 30.72 9.95
N GLU A 65 15.78 29.75 9.03
CA GLU A 65 15.20 29.92 7.69
C GLU A 65 13.67 30.03 7.70
N ARG A 66 12.97 29.41 8.68
CA ARG A 66 11.50 29.23 8.62
C ARG A 66 10.73 29.74 9.83
N PHE A 67 11.38 29.86 10.99
CA PHE A 67 10.70 30.06 12.28
C PHE A 67 11.33 31.14 13.16
N GLN A 68 12.04 32.10 12.55
CA GLN A 68 12.44 33.39 13.17
C GLN A 68 13.11 33.28 14.55
N GLY A 69 14.00 32.31 14.80
CA GLY A 69 14.62 32.17 16.13
C GLY A 69 13.84 31.29 17.10
N SER A 70 12.81 30.55 16.67
CA SER A 70 11.91 29.84 17.59
C SER A 70 12.61 28.73 18.37
N ASP A 71 12.96 29.03 19.63
CA ASP A 71 13.50 28.05 20.58
C ASP A 71 12.58 26.84 20.77
N ALA A 72 11.26 27.04 20.69
CA ALA A 72 10.28 25.96 20.81
C ALA A 72 10.41 24.98 19.64
N PHE A 73 10.42 25.47 18.40
CA PHE A 73 10.66 24.63 17.23
C PHE A 73 12.03 23.96 17.30
N ARG A 74 13.09 24.72 17.65
CA ARG A 74 14.45 24.18 17.74
C ARG A 74 14.51 22.98 18.68
N LYS A 75 13.93 23.07 19.88
CA LYS A 75 13.89 21.95 20.84
C LYS A 75 13.18 20.72 20.27
N ARG A 76 12.02 20.88 19.63
CA ARG A 76 11.28 19.76 19.00
C ARG A 76 12.02 19.14 17.82
N CYS A 77 12.71 19.96 17.03
CA CYS A 77 13.57 19.47 15.97
C CYS A 77 14.69 18.56 16.51
N TYR A 78 15.24 18.84 17.70
CA TYR A 78 16.29 18.00 18.29
C TYR A 78 15.73 16.66 18.76
N ASP A 79 14.54 16.65 19.34
CA ASP A 79 13.85 15.41 19.72
C ASP A 79 13.71 14.49 18.50
N ILE A 80 13.32 15.07 17.36
CA ILE A 80 13.16 14.36 16.09
C ILE A 80 14.51 13.88 15.53
N ALA A 81 15.52 14.74 15.55
CA ALA A 81 16.87 14.39 15.10
C ALA A 81 17.47 13.22 15.90
N LYS A 82 17.28 13.21 17.23
CA LYS A 82 17.68 12.09 18.09
C LYS A 82 16.98 10.79 17.69
N TYR A 83 15.66 10.84 17.50
CA TYR A 83 14.90 9.65 17.15
C TYR A 83 15.23 9.13 15.74
N LEU A 84 15.42 10.01 14.76
CA LEU A 84 15.88 9.63 13.41
C LEU A 84 17.24 8.93 13.44
N ASN A 85 18.16 9.40 14.30
CA ASN A 85 19.46 8.75 14.48
C ASN A 85 19.31 7.38 15.17
N TYR A 86 18.41 7.26 16.15
CA TYR A 86 18.08 5.98 16.76
C TYR A 86 17.54 4.98 15.73
N ILE A 87 16.58 5.39 14.88
CA ILE A 87 16.05 4.55 13.79
C ILE A 87 17.18 4.10 12.87
N SER A 88 18.06 5.03 12.47
CA SER A 88 19.23 4.74 11.64
C SER A 88 20.15 3.68 12.27
N SER A 89 20.35 3.73 13.59
CA SER A 89 21.17 2.75 14.31
C SER A 89 20.54 1.36 14.41
N LYS A 90 19.23 1.25 14.16
CA LYS A 90 18.42 0.03 14.29
C LYS A 90 17.91 -0.52 12.97
N GLN A 91 18.51 -0.10 11.85
CA GLN A 91 18.10 -0.49 10.51
C GLN A 91 18.12 -2.02 10.28
N SER A 92 19.06 -2.73 10.93
CA SER A 92 19.20 -4.19 10.86
C SER A 92 17.97 -4.97 11.34
N ASP A 93 17.11 -4.34 12.13
CA ASP A 93 16.02 -5.02 12.82
C ASP A 93 14.76 -5.16 11.95
N GLY A 94 14.77 -4.62 10.73
CA GLY A 94 13.66 -4.73 9.77
C GLY A 94 12.47 -3.79 10.02
N GLU A 95 12.40 -3.14 11.19
CA GLU A 95 11.25 -2.30 11.59
C GLU A 95 11.38 -0.81 11.22
N THR A 96 12.21 -0.49 10.22
CA THR A 96 12.49 0.92 9.87
C THR A 96 11.23 1.63 9.39
N HIS A 97 10.41 0.95 8.58
CA HIS A 97 9.19 1.53 8.02
C HIS A 97 8.18 1.88 9.10
N GLU A 98 7.97 0.97 10.05
CA GLU A 98 7.00 1.05 11.14
C GLU A 98 7.39 2.14 12.14
N ARG A 99 8.69 2.29 12.44
CA ARG A 99 9.19 3.37 13.30
C ARG A 99 9.08 4.75 12.61
N CYS A 100 9.28 4.81 11.29
CA CYS A 100 9.03 6.03 10.53
C CYS A 100 7.53 6.40 10.50
N ALA A 101 6.65 5.40 10.36
CA ALA A 101 5.21 5.60 10.45
C ALA A 101 4.80 6.11 11.84
N HIS A 102 5.37 5.55 12.91
CA HIS A 102 5.15 6.02 14.28
C HIS A 102 5.64 7.45 14.49
N LEU A 103 6.85 7.80 14.00
CA LEU A 103 7.34 9.17 14.03
C LEU A 103 6.37 10.13 13.33
N ASN A 104 5.92 9.80 12.11
CA ASN A 104 4.96 10.64 11.40
C ASN A 104 3.63 10.78 12.15
N TYR A 105 3.15 9.68 12.77
CA TYR A 105 1.98 9.70 13.64
C TYR A 105 2.16 10.66 14.81
N ILE A 106 3.26 10.58 15.59
CA ILE A 106 3.53 11.49 16.72
C ILE A 106 3.48 12.95 16.26
N LEU A 107 4.19 13.27 15.17
CA LEU A 107 4.29 14.65 14.69
C LEU A 107 2.92 15.22 14.34
N ASN A 108 2.02 14.39 13.84
CA ASN A 108 0.66 14.78 13.50
C ASN A 108 -0.32 14.73 14.70
N SER A 109 -0.06 13.89 15.71
CA SER A 109 -1.01 13.55 16.78
C SER A 109 -0.75 14.25 18.12
N ASN A 110 0.50 14.58 18.42
CA ASN A 110 0.95 15.19 19.68
C ASN A 110 1.10 16.72 19.57
N THR A 111 0.37 17.44 20.43
CA THR A 111 0.30 18.90 20.45
C THR A 111 1.65 19.57 20.62
N ASP A 112 2.60 18.92 21.28
CA ASP A 112 3.95 19.46 21.50
C ASP A 112 4.72 19.68 20.20
N TYR A 113 4.34 18.98 19.13
CA TYR A 113 4.99 19.04 17.82
C TYR A 113 4.21 19.86 16.80
N TYR A 114 2.88 19.72 16.73
CA TYR A 114 2.07 20.40 15.71
C TYR A 114 1.44 21.73 16.16
N ASN A 115 1.43 22.03 17.46
CA ASN A 115 0.80 23.23 18.02
C ASN A 115 1.85 24.18 18.62
N ILE A 116 2.83 24.58 17.80
CA ILE A 116 3.75 25.65 18.17
C ILE A 116 3.11 26.99 17.84
N GLN A 117 3.05 27.90 18.83
CA GLN A 117 2.40 29.19 18.70
C GLN A 117 2.88 29.94 17.45
N ASN A 118 1.93 30.51 16.70
CA ASN A 118 2.13 31.29 15.47
C ASN A 118 2.51 30.49 14.21
N TYR A 119 2.63 29.16 14.28
CA TYR A 119 3.00 28.33 13.13
C TYR A 119 1.91 27.33 12.77
N LYS A 120 1.69 27.12 11.47
CA LYS A 120 0.71 26.15 11.00
C LYS A 120 1.28 24.74 11.14
N LYS A 121 0.43 23.77 11.51
CA LYS A 121 0.76 22.32 11.51
C LYS A 121 1.46 21.91 10.21
N THR A 122 0.94 22.35 9.06
CA THR A 122 1.49 22.00 7.75
C THR A 122 2.93 22.50 7.53
N GLU A 123 3.29 23.66 8.09
CA GLU A 123 4.65 24.22 8.00
C GLU A 123 5.60 23.48 8.95
N LEU A 124 5.12 23.14 10.15
CA LEU A 124 5.87 22.36 11.14
C LEU A 124 6.20 20.96 10.61
N ILE A 125 5.21 20.23 10.10
CA ILE A 125 5.42 18.88 9.54
C ILE A 125 6.41 18.91 8.38
N LYS A 126 6.29 19.88 7.45
CA LYS A 126 7.24 20.04 6.34
C LYS A 126 8.66 20.31 6.84
N ALA A 127 8.80 21.15 7.86
CA ALA A 127 10.12 21.43 8.43
C ALA A 127 10.74 20.22 9.13
N TYR A 128 9.93 19.42 9.83
CA TYR A 128 10.39 18.16 10.42
C TYR A 128 10.78 17.13 9.35
N ALA A 129 10.04 17.05 8.25
CA ALA A 129 10.38 16.19 7.11
C ALA A 129 11.76 16.55 6.52
N ASP A 130 12.14 17.83 6.52
CA ASP A 130 13.44 18.29 6.00
C ASP A 130 14.64 17.98 6.91
N VAL A 131 14.41 17.51 8.14
CA VAL A 131 15.49 17.07 9.04
C VAL A 131 16.08 15.74 8.55
N SER A 132 15.22 14.83 8.12
CA SER A 132 15.56 13.48 7.66
C SER A 132 16.67 13.43 6.60
N PRO A 133 16.50 14.02 5.39
CA PRO A 133 17.49 13.95 4.32
C PRO A 133 18.80 14.67 4.66
N LYS A 134 18.77 15.60 5.62
CA LYS A 134 19.96 16.35 6.05
C LYS A 134 20.79 15.60 7.09
N LEU A 135 20.21 14.64 7.80
CA LEU A 135 20.83 13.99 8.94
C LEU A 135 21.24 12.53 8.65
N THR A 136 20.28 11.68 8.29
CA THR A 136 20.51 10.23 8.11
C THR A 136 19.86 9.66 6.85
N ASP A 137 19.05 10.46 6.15
CA ASP A 137 18.14 10.02 5.07
C ASP A 137 17.04 9.03 5.54
N MET A 138 17.00 8.68 6.83
CA MET A 138 15.98 7.80 7.39
C MET A 138 14.63 8.49 7.43
N CYS A 139 13.59 7.75 7.04
CA CYS A 139 12.23 8.28 6.92
C CYS A 139 12.07 9.38 5.85
N HIS A 140 13.02 9.51 4.91
CA HIS A 140 12.88 10.45 3.80
C HIS A 140 11.63 10.13 2.99
N GLY A 141 10.82 11.17 2.74
CA GLY A 141 9.51 11.02 2.06
C GLY A 141 8.46 10.23 2.85
N LYS A 142 8.67 9.96 4.16
CA LYS A 142 7.69 9.27 5.03
C LYS A 142 7.05 10.17 6.09
N ILE A 143 7.57 11.39 6.26
CA ILE A 143 7.02 12.39 7.17
C ILE A 143 6.18 13.37 6.35
N GLU A 144 4.88 13.40 6.60
CA GLU A 144 3.92 14.16 5.83
C GLU A 144 2.64 14.43 6.64
N LEU A 145 1.82 15.37 6.17
CA LEU A 145 0.58 15.73 6.85
C LEU A 145 -0.43 14.60 6.71
N ILE A 146 -0.97 14.14 7.84
CA ILE A 146 -2.06 13.16 7.87
C ILE A 146 -3.39 13.92 7.91
N ASP A 147 -4.33 13.56 7.03
CA ASP A 147 -5.70 14.09 7.04
C ASP A 147 -6.35 13.89 8.41
N ASP A 148 -7.10 14.89 8.87
CA ASP A 148 -7.64 14.88 10.23
C ASP A 148 -8.59 13.70 10.49
N LYS A 149 -9.34 13.23 9.48
CA LYS A 149 -10.23 12.05 9.64
C LYS A 149 -9.44 10.76 9.74
N VAL A 150 -8.34 10.64 9.00
CA VAL A 150 -7.43 9.49 9.09
C VAL A 150 -6.74 9.51 10.45
N LEU A 151 -6.26 10.66 10.88
CA LEU A 151 -5.60 10.85 12.17
C LEU A 151 -6.54 10.55 13.35
N GLU A 152 -7.80 10.96 13.28
CA GLU A 152 -8.82 10.65 14.29
C GLU A 152 -8.98 9.13 14.46
N LYS A 153 -9.12 8.40 13.36
CA LYS A 153 -9.21 6.93 13.39
C LYS A 153 -7.94 6.28 13.92
N LEU A 154 -6.76 6.76 13.49
CA LEU A 154 -5.47 6.27 14.00
C LEU A 154 -5.37 6.45 15.52
N LYS A 155 -5.79 7.61 16.04
CA LYS A 155 -5.79 7.90 17.48
C LYS A 155 -6.71 6.96 18.25
N GLU A 156 -7.95 6.76 17.79
CA GLU A 156 -8.88 5.88 18.49
C GLU A 156 -8.38 4.43 18.54
N ILE A 157 -7.87 3.90 17.43
CA ILE A 157 -7.36 2.52 17.38
C ILE A 157 -6.06 2.40 18.16
N TYR A 158 -5.18 3.40 18.12
CA TYR A 158 -4.01 3.48 19.00
C TYR A 158 -4.40 3.45 20.48
N ASP A 159 -5.39 4.26 20.89
CA ASP A 159 -5.87 4.32 22.28
C ASP A 159 -6.40 2.97 22.74
N MET A 160 -7.09 2.23 21.87
CA MET A 160 -7.51 0.85 22.15
C MET A 160 -6.31 -0.07 22.45
N HIS A 161 -5.24 -0.01 21.66
CA HIS A 161 -4.03 -0.79 21.91
C HIS A 161 -3.29 -0.37 23.19
N ASP A 162 -3.19 0.94 23.47
CA ASP A 162 -2.58 1.45 24.70
C ASP A 162 -3.38 1.02 25.94
N LEU A 163 -4.71 1.11 25.89
CA LEU A 163 -5.60 0.62 26.95
C LEU A 163 -5.39 -0.88 27.19
N PHE A 164 -5.34 -1.68 26.13
CA PHE A 164 -5.13 -3.12 26.26
C PHE A 164 -3.72 -3.47 26.78
N ASN A 165 -2.69 -2.73 26.35
CA ASN A 165 -1.34 -2.88 26.88
C ASN A 165 -1.30 -2.61 28.39
N LYS A 166 -2.02 -1.58 28.88
CA LYS A 166 -2.17 -1.31 30.31
C LYS A 166 -2.88 -2.43 31.07
N VAL A 167 -3.80 -3.16 30.43
CA VAL A 167 -4.41 -4.37 31.00
C VAL A 167 -3.38 -5.49 31.10
N LYS A 168 -2.62 -5.73 30.02
CA LYS A 168 -1.57 -6.77 29.98
C LYS A 168 -0.54 -6.62 31.09
N LEU A 169 -0.13 -5.38 31.39
CA LEU A 169 0.82 -5.09 32.47
C LEU A 169 0.27 -5.39 33.88
N ASN A 170 -1.05 -5.53 34.05
CA ASN A 170 -1.74 -5.72 35.33
C ASN A 170 -2.40 -7.11 35.48
N ALA A 171 -1.94 -8.12 34.73
CA ALA A 171 -2.60 -9.43 34.56
C ALA A 171 -3.05 -10.13 35.86
N THR A 172 -2.27 -10.03 36.95
CA THR A 172 -2.54 -10.77 38.21
C THR A 172 -3.41 -10.02 39.22
N SER A 173 -3.66 -8.73 39.05
CA SER A 173 -4.37 -7.89 40.04
C SER A 173 -5.35 -6.89 39.42
N CYS A 174 -5.73 -7.09 38.15
CA CYS A 174 -6.54 -6.17 37.36
C CYS A 174 -7.88 -5.82 38.05
N SER A 175 -7.94 -4.68 38.70
CA SER A 175 -9.14 -4.20 39.43
C SER A 175 -9.32 -2.70 39.22
N GLY A 176 -10.52 -2.19 39.53
CA GLY A 176 -10.83 -0.76 39.42
C GLY A 176 -10.52 -0.18 38.03
N HIS A 177 -9.52 0.71 37.96
CA HIS A 177 -9.08 1.34 36.72
C HIS A 177 -8.69 0.34 35.62
N CYS A 178 -8.12 -0.80 35.98
CA CYS A 178 -7.80 -1.83 34.98
C CYS A 178 -9.06 -2.40 34.31
N CYS A 179 -10.12 -2.67 35.09
CA CYS A 179 -11.41 -3.09 34.52
C CYS A 179 -12.02 -2.01 33.62
N SER A 180 -11.88 -0.73 33.99
CA SER A 180 -12.32 0.38 33.13
C SER A 180 -11.56 0.43 31.80
N ASN A 181 -10.26 0.12 31.79
CA ASN A 181 -9.48 0.04 30.56
C ASN A 181 -9.99 -1.07 29.64
N ILE A 182 -10.37 -2.22 30.21
CA ILE A 182 -10.98 -3.32 29.43
C ILE A 182 -12.27 -2.83 28.76
N THR A 183 -13.20 -2.23 29.51
CA THR A 183 -14.48 -1.74 28.96
C THR A 183 -14.26 -0.73 27.83
N LYS A 184 -13.31 0.21 27.99
CA LYS A 184 -13.01 1.20 26.96
C LYS A 184 -12.37 0.57 25.72
N CYS A 185 -11.44 -0.38 25.90
CA CYS A 185 -10.84 -1.13 24.80
C CYS A 185 -11.91 -1.86 23.98
N VAL A 186 -12.82 -2.59 24.65
CA VAL A 186 -13.91 -3.33 24.00
C VAL A 186 -14.85 -2.37 23.25
N SER A 187 -15.19 -1.24 23.85
CA SER A 187 -16.07 -0.25 23.20
C SER A 187 -15.48 0.31 21.90
N ILE A 188 -14.17 0.57 21.86
CA ILE A 188 -13.52 1.01 20.63
C ILE A 188 -13.47 -0.14 19.61
N TYR A 189 -13.14 -1.35 20.05
CA TYR A 189 -13.13 -2.53 19.18
C TYR A 189 -14.48 -2.74 18.48
N GLU A 190 -15.58 -2.72 19.25
CA GLU A 190 -16.94 -2.93 18.75
C GLU A 190 -17.36 -1.87 17.73
N LYS A 191 -16.94 -0.60 17.93
CA LYS A 191 -17.21 0.50 16.99
C LYS A 191 -16.71 0.20 15.57
N TYR A 192 -15.59 -0.49 15.43
CA TYR A 192 -14.95 -0.71 14.12
C TYR A 192 -15.17 -2.11 13.54
N ILE A 193 -15.25 -3.15 14.38
CA ILE A 193 -15.37 -4.54 13.92
C ILE A 193 -16.69 -4.83 13.21
N GLU A 194 -17.76 -4.06 13.49
CA GLU A 194 -19.08 -4.25 12.86
C GLU A 194 -19.04 -4.18 11.33
N ASN A 195 -18.07 -3.46 10.76
CA ASN A 195 -17.92 -3.31 9.31
C ASN A 195 -16.89 -4.27 8.70
N CYS A 196 -16.34 -5.18 9.51
CA CYS A 196 -15.30 -6.09 9.09
C CYS A 196 -15.85 -7.45 8.66
N TYR A 197 -15.17 -8.02 7.65
CA TYR A 197 -15.40 -9.36 7.15
C TYR A 197 -14.14 -10.22 7.30
N VAL A 198 -14.29 -11.54 7.35
CA VAL A 198 -13.20 -12.50 7.62
C VAL A 198 -12.03 -12.39 6.64
N ASP A 199 -12.28 -12.09 5.37
CA ASP A 199 -11.25 -11.93 4.32
C ASP A 199 -10.95 -10.46 3.97
N SER A 200 -11.35 -9.53 4.83
CA SER A 200 -11.19 -8.11 4.57
C SER A 200 -9.72 -7.74 4.39
N MET A 201 -9.42 -7.10 3.26
CA MET A 201 -8.11 -6.48 3.00
C MET A 201 -7.98 -5.09 3.64
N ASP A 202 -9.03 -4.60 4.31
CA ASP A 202 -8.99 -3.34 5.05
C ASP A 202 -8.04 -3.43 6.24
N TYR A 203 -7.11 -2.48 6.32
CA TYR A 203 -6.05 -2.49 7.33
C TYR A 203 -6.56 -2.38 8.77
N ILE A 204 -7.70 -1.71 9.00
CA ILE A 204 -8.33 -1.68 10.33
C ILE A 204 -8.83 -3.08 10.67
N CYS A 205 -9.55 -3.74 9.77
CA CYS A 205 -10.08 -5.08 10.01
C CYS A 205 -8.98 -6.12 10.28
N GLN A 206 -7.86 -6.02 9.58
CA GLN A 206 -6.70 -6.88 9.86
C GLN A 206 -6.15 -6.63 11.26
N GLU A 207 -6.00 -5.37 11.69
CA GLU A 207 -5.49 -5.06 13.02
C GLU A 207 -6.45 -5.49 14.14
N LEU A 208 -7.75 -5.28 13.97
CA LEU A 208 -8.75 -5.76 14.93
C LEU A 208 -8.78 -7.29 15.01
N SER A 209 -8.60 -7.98 13.89
CA SER A 209 -8.51 -9.45 13.89
C SER A 209 -7.33 -9.94 14.71
N LYS A 210 -6.15 -9.29 14.59
CA LYS A 210 -4.99 -9.58 15.45
C LYS A 210 -5.29 -9.32 16.92
N LEU A 211 -5.88 -8.16 17.24
CA LEU A 211 -6.22 -7.80 18.62
C LEU A 211 -7.13 -8.85 19.25
N LYS A 212 -8.14 -9.32 18.52
CA LYS A 212 -9.07 -10.34 19.02
C LYS A 212 -8.35 -11.56 19.56
N HIS A 213 -7.41 -12.10 18.80
CA HIS A 213 -6.66 -13.29 19.23
C HIS A 213 -5.91 -13.04 20.54
N VAL A 214 -5.13 -11.96 20.61
CA VAL A 214 -4.31 -11.64 21.79
C VAL A 214 -5.15 -11.21 23.00
N TYR A 215 -6.32 -10.60 22.77
CA TYR A 215 -7.27 -10.23 23.81
C TYR A 215 -7.95 -11.45 24.40
N ASP A 216 -8.52 -12.30 23.55
CA ASP A 216 -9.28 -13.48 23.95
C ASP A 216 -8.40 -14.47 24.73
N GLU A 217 -7.12 -14.59 24.38
CA GLU A 217 -6.13 -15.38 25.11
C GLU A 217 -5.83 -14.76 26.48
N HIS A 218 -5.54 -13.45 26.53
CA HIS A 218 -5.20 -12.78 27.78
C HIS A 218 -6.37 -12.82 28.78
N MET A 219 -7.59 -12.58 28.30
CA MET A 219 -8.78 -12.46 29.13
C MET A 219 -9.27 -13.78 29.72
N GLU A 220 -8.82 -14.93 29.22
CA GLU A 220 -9.07 -16.24 29.86
C GLU A 220 -8.51 -16.30 31.29
N THR A 221 -7.40 -15.61 31.54
CA THR A 221 -6.71 -15.63 32.84
C THR A 221 -7.22 -14.56 33.82
N VAL A 222 -7.89 -13.52 33.31
CA VAL A 222 -8.36 -12.40 34.13
C VAL A 222 -9.66 -12.76 34.84
N THR A 223 -9.63 -12.98 36.15
CA THR A 223 -10.82 -13.35 36.97
C THR A 223 -11.38 -12.19 37.80
N THR A 224 -10.60 -11.12 37.98
CA THR A 224 -10.88 -10.00 38.89
C THR A 224 -11.86 -8.97 38.34
N CYS A 225 -12.15 -9.00 37.03
CA CYS A 225 -13.18 -8.18 36.37
C CYS A 225 -14.31 -9.11 35.87
N PRO A 226 -15.37 -9.36 36.66
CA PRO A 226 -16.41 -10.33 36.32
C PRO A 226 -17.33 -9.86 35.18
N GLU A 227 -17.56 -8.55 35.06
CA GLU A 227 -18.41 -7.96 34.01
C GLU A 227 -17.65 -7.72 32.69
N ALA A 228 -16.34 -7.98 32.65
CA ALA A 228 -15.53 -7.76 31.47
C ALA A 228 -15.79 -8.82 30.40
N VAL A 229 -15.95 -8.38 29.15
CA VAL A 229 -16.08 -9.25 27.98
C VAL A 229 -14.84 -10.13 27.86
N LYS A 230 -15.01 -11.46 27.90
CA LYS A 230 -13.89 -12.42 27.84
C LYS A 230 -13.52 -12.84 26.42
N LYS A 231 -14.47 -12.76 25.50
CA LYS A 231 -14.31 -13.11 24.10
C LYS A 231 -14.91 -12.00 23.25
N LEU A 232 -14.11 -11.39 22.39
CA LEU A 232 -14.56 -10.36 21.47
C LEU A 232 -15.40 -10.97 20.34
N ILE A 233 -16.27 -10.17 19.73
CA ILE A 233 -17.01 -10.59 18.54
C ILE A 233 -16.06 -10.76 17.34
N PRO A 234 -16.17 -11.83 16.53
CA PRO A 234 -15.37 -11.98 15.32
C PRO A 234 -15.83 -11.05 14.18
N PRO A 235 -15.01 -10.83 13.15
CA PRO A 235 -15.47 -10.29 11.87
C PRO A 235 -16.65 -11.10 11.29
N LYS A 236 -17.46 -10.47 10.44
CA LYS A 236 -18.59 -11.12 9.78
C LYS A 236 -18.12 -12.16 8.76
N GLU A 237 -18.80 -13.29 8.72
CA GLU A 237 -18.62 -14.26 7.64
C GLU A 237 -19.05 -13.65 6.30
N ASN A 238 -18.30 -13.96 5.25
CA ASN A 238 -18.72 -13.56 3.91
C ASN A 238 -19.91 -14.39 3.48
N ASN A 239 -20.85 -13.74 2.81
CA ASN A 239 -21.82 -14.47 2.03
C ASN A 239 -21.14 -14.93 0.74
N THR A 240 -20.45 -16.08 0.79
CA THR A 240 -19.70 -16.68 -0.32
C THR A 240 -20.51 -16.71 -1.61
N GLY A 241 -21.84 -16.89 -1.51
CA GLY A 241 -22.74 -16.84 -2.66
C GLY A 241 -22.80 -15.46 -3.35
N VAL A 242 -22.79 -14.37 -2.59
CA VAL A 242 -22.84 -13.00 -3.11
C VAL A 242 -21.50 -12.61 -3.76
N THR A 243 -20.37 -12.94 -3.12
CA THR A 243 -19.04 -12.64 -3.68
C THR A 243 -18.80 -13.39 -4.99
N ILE A 244 -19.15 -14.68 -5.05
CA ILE A 244 -19.09 -15.47 -6.29
C ILE A 244 -20.02 -14.86 -7.35
N LEU A 245 -21.24 -14.49 -6.96
CA LEU A 245 -22.22 -13.91 -7.87
C LEU A 245 -21.72 -12.60 -8.48
N ILE A 246 -21.15 -11.69 -7.69
CA ILE A 246 -20.58 -10.42 -8.19
C ILE A 246 -19.44 -10.69 -9.17
N SER A 247 -18.50 -11.58 -8.82
CA SER A 247 -17.40 -11.95 -9.73
C SER A 247 -17.91 -12.57 -11.04
N CYS A 248 -18.89 -13.48 -10.97
CA CYS A 248 -19.52 -14.06 -12.15
C CYS A 248 -20.24 -13.00 -12.99
N ILE A 249 -20.95 -12.06 -12.36
CA ILE A 249 -21.62 -10.95 -13.03
C ILE A 249 -20.60 -10.09 -13.77
N ILE A 250 -19.49 -9.69 -13.13
CA ILE A 250 -18.44 -8.88 -13.75
C ILE A 250 -17.83 -9.61 -14.97
N ILE A 251 -17.49 -10.90 -14.82
CA ILE A 251 -16.93 -11.73 -15.89
C ILE A 251 -17.88 -11.85 -17.08
N LEU A 252 -19.21 -11.88 -16.85
CA LEU A 252 -20.20 -11.97 -17.93
C LEU A 252 -20.53 -10.60 -18.54
N ILE A 253 -20.60 -9.57 -17.72
CA ILE A 253 -20.96 -8.20 -18.11
C ILE A 253 -19.84 -7.58 -18.93
N ILE A 254 -18.59 -7.61 -18.49
CA ILE A 254 -17.49 -6.90 -19.19
C ILE A 254 -17.40 -7.32 -20.68
N PRO A 255 -17.30 -8.62 -21.04
CA PRO A 255 -17.23 -9.03 -22.45
C PRO A 255 -18.50 -8.68 -23.23
N PHE A 256 -19.67 -8.77 -22.60
CA PHE A 256 -20.95 -8.43 -23.22
C PHE A 256 -21.04 -6.94 -23.55
N PHE A 257 -20.64 -6.08 -22.60
CA PHE A 257 -20.56 -4.64 -22.82
C PHE A 257 -19.52 -4.28 -23.89
N LEU A 258 -18.32 -4.91 -23.88
CA LEU A 258 -17.31 -4.74 -24.93
C LEU A 258 -17.84 -5.16 -26.31
N PHE A 259 -18.59 -6.26 -26.38
CA PHE A 259 -19.22 -6.73 -27.63
C PHE A 259 -20.25 -5.73 -28.16
N ILE A 260 -21.08 -5.15 -27.27
CA ILE A 260 -22.04 -4.12 -27.64
C ILE A 260 -21.30 -2.87 -28.16
N LEU A 261 -20.28 -2.40 -27.45
CA LEU A 261 -19.49 -1.23 -27.89
C LEU A 261 -18.80 -1.46 -29.23
N TYR A 262 -18.25 -2.66 -29.45
CA TYR A 262 -17.66 -3.04 -30.73
C TYR A 262 -18.68 -3.03 -31.89
N LYS A 263 -19.92 -3.47 -31.63
CA LYS A 263 -20.95 -3.61 -32.67
C LYS A 263 -21.76 -2.34 -32.94
N PHE A 264 -22.01 -1.52 -31.92
CA PHE A 264 -23.01 -0.44 -31.97
C PHE A 264 -22.43 0.98 -31.81
N THR A 265 -21.15 1.14 -31.48
CA THR A 265 -20.47 2.44 -31.40
C THR A 265 -19.58 2.64 -32.64
N PRO A 266 -19.40 3.87 -33.18
CA PRO A 266 -18.53 4.13 -34.35
C PRO A 266 -17.04 3.77 -34.16
N PHE A 267 -16.64 3.25 -32.99
CA PHE A 267 -15.37 2.57 -32.79
C PHE A 267 -15.24 1.28 -33.62
N GLY A 268 -16.33 0.58 -33.93
CA GLY A 268 -16.28 -0.63 -34.77
C GLY A 268 -15.66 -0.35 -36.15
N THR A 269 -15.95 0.81 -36.76
CA THR A 269 -15.35 1.26 -38.03
C THR A 269 -13.88 1.66 -37.91
N LEU A 270 -13.43 2.12 -36.74
CA LEU A 270 -12.05 2.53 -36.47
C LEU A 270 -11.13 1.35 -36.11
N VAL A 271 -11.68 0.34 -35.41
CA VAL A 271 -10.95 -0.82 -34.89
C VAL A 271 -10.91 -1.98 -35.91
N ARG A 272 -11.91 -2.08 -36.80
CA ARG A 272 -11.99 -3.14 -37.83
C ARG A 272 -10.75 -3.21 -38.74
N PRO A 273 -10.14 -2.09 -39.20
CA PRO A 273 -8.88 -2.13 -39.93
C PRO A 273 -7.72 -2.70 -39.11
N ARG A 274 -7.60 -2.33 -37.81
CA ARG A 274 -6.57 -2.85 -36.89
C ARG A 274 -6.72 -4.35 -36.63
N ILE A 275 -7.95 -4.83 -36.43
CA ILE A 275 -8.25 -6.26 -36.28
C ILE A 275 -7.89 -7.02 -37.57
N HIS A 276 -8.19 -6.45 -38.74
CA HIS A 276 -7.83 -7.07 -40.01
C HIS A 276 -6.31 -7.15 -40.21
N GLN A 277 -5.56 -6.12 -39.78
CA GLN A 277 -4.10 -6.13 -39.77
C GLN A 277 -3.52 -7.21 -38.85
N ILE A 278 -4.03 -7.33 -37.61
CA ILE A 278 -3.60 -8.38 -36.66
C ILE A 278 -3.92 -9.78 -37.21
N LYS A 279 -5.12 -9.97 -37.78
CA LYS A 279 -5.51 -11.24 -38.40
C LYS A 279 -4.63 -11.60 -39.60
N ARG A 280 -4.24 -10.61 -40.41
CA ARG A 280 -3.29 -10.82 -41.52
C ARG A 280 -1.91 -11.19 -40.99
N LEU A 281 -1.44 -10.54 -39.93
CA LEU A 281 -0.18 -10.88 -39.25
C LEU A 281 -0.19 -12.32 -38.72
N LEU A 282 -1.25 -12.74 -38.03
CA LEU A 282 -1.41 -14.12 -37.53
C LEU A 282 -1.49 -15.15 -38.66
N ASN A 283 -2.24 -14.86 -39.72
CA ASN A 283 -2.32 -15.74 -40.89
C ASN A 283 -0.97 -15.85 -41.61
N ASN A 284 -0.23 -14.74 -41.73
CA ASN A 284 1.10 -14.76 -42.33
C ASN A 284 2.08 -15.59 -41.48
N ILE A 285 2.02 -15.49 -40.14
CA ILE A 285 2.83 -16.32 -39.23
C ILE A 285 2.45 -17.80 -39.34
N TYR A 286 1.15 -18.11 -39.43
CA TYR A 286 0.66 -19.48 -39.59
C TYR A 286 1.05 -20.09 -40.94
N GLU A 287 0.94 -19.32 -42.02
CA GLU A 287 1.46 -19.72 -43.32
C GLU A 287 2.99 -19.88 -43.23
N GLU A 288 3.70 -19.01 -42.51
CA GLU A 288 5.17 -19.07 -42.31
C GLU A 288 5.70 -20.32 -41.65
N ASP A 289 4.98 -20.81 -40.65
CA ASP A 289 5.30 -22.08 -40.03
C ASP A 289 4.96 -23.27 -40.95
N GLN A 290 3.93 -23.15 -41.81
CA GLN A 290 3.55 -24.18 -42.78
C GLN A 290 4.56 -24.33 -43.93
N TYR A 291 5.15 -23.25 -44.44
CA TYR A 291 6.17 -23.36 -45.50
C TYR A 291 7.59 -23.66 -44.99
N LYS A 292 7.92 -23.32 -43.73
CA LYS A 292 9.19 -23.73 -43.10
C LYS A 292 9.25 -25.23 -42.77
N THR A 293 8.14 -25.96 -42.79
CA THR A 293 8.09 -27.41 -42.51
C THR A 293 8.14 -28.32 -43.75
N VAL A 294 8.09 -27.79 -44.97
CA VAL A 294 7.98 -28.61 -46.21
C VAL A 294 9.33 -28.93 -46.87
N ASP A 295 10.44 -28.30 -46.48
CA ASP A 295 11.74 -28.50 -47.13
C ASP A 295 12.67 -29.47 -46.38
N ASN A 296 12.15 -30.64 -46.00
CA ASN A 296 12.95 -31.77 -45.50
C ASN A 296 12.32 -33.12 -45.88
N SER A 297 12.53 -33.56 -47.13
CA SER A 297 12.61 -35.00 -47.43
C SER A 297 13.52 -35.26 -48.62
N GLU A 298 14.65 -35.91 -48.32
CA GLU A 298 15.76 -36.30 -49.19
C GLU A 298 15.38 -37.27 -50.34
N PHE A 299 16.02 -37.06 -51.51
CA PHE A 299 16.74 -38.03 -52.35
C PHE A 299 16.28 -39.52 -52.41
N PHE A 300 15.93 -40.04 -53.61
CA PHE A 300 16.70 -41.02 -54.42
C PHE A 300 15.91 -41.67 -55.60
N ASP A 301 16.48 -41.52 -56.80
CA ASP A 301 16.67 -42.39 -57.99
C ASP A 301 15.59 -43.29 -58.68
N LYS A 302 15.56 -43.11 -60.02
CA LYS A 302 15.28 -44.02 -61.18
C LYS A 302 13.94 -44.77 -61.23
N THR A 303 13.18 -44.69 -62.34
CA THR A 303 13.51 -45.36 -63.60
C THR A 303 12.71 -44.77 -64.79
N GLU A 304 13.39 -44.57 -65.92
CA GLU A 304 12.84 -44.32 -67.26
C GLU A 304 11.77 -45.35 -67.69
N LYS A 305 10.65 -44.87 -68.25
CA LYS A 305 9.97 -45.55 -69.37
C LYS A 305 9.22 -44.55 -70.25
N LYS A 306 9.72 -44.42 -71.48
CA LYS A 306 9.27 -43.57 -72.58
C LYS A 306 8.29 -44.34 -73.47
N VAL A 307 7.04 -43.89 -73.62
CA VAL A 307 6.13 -44.24 -74.75
C VAL A 307 5.16 -43.06 -74.94
N SER A 308 5.44 -42.11 -75.84
CA SER A 308 5.04 -42.08 -77.27
C SER A 308 3.54 -41.83 -77.49
N TYR A 309 3.21 -40.59 -77.83
CA TYR A 309 1.90 -40.11 -78.30
C TYR A 309 1.50 -40.74 -79.65
N GLN A 310 0.21 -41.12 -79.80
CA GLN A 310 -0.44 -41.30 -81.12
C GLN A 310 -1.94 -40.89 -81.09
N ILE A 311 -2.18 -39.70 -81.65
CA ILE A 311 -3.20 -39.22 -82.60
C ILE A 311 -4.58 -39.92 -82.70
N ALA A 312 -5.61 -39.10 -82.38
CA ALA A 312 -6.91 -38.78 -83.01
C ALA A 312 -7.83 -39.83 -83.68
N TYR A 313 -9.15 -39.63 -83.43
CA TYR A 313 -10.24 -39.91 -84.38
C TYR A 313 -11.23 -38.73 -84.44
N ASN A 314 -11.64 -38.42 -85.67
CA ASN A 314 -12.53 -37.34 -86.09
C ASN A 314 -14.03 -37.72 -86.05
N SER A 315 -14.87 -36.70 -86.05
CA SER A 315 -16.19 -36.64 -86.72
C SER A 315 -16.37 -35.15 -87.07
N SER A 316 -16.48 -34.66 -88.31
CA SER A 316 -17.04 -35.19 -89.56
C SER A 316 -16.18 -34.83 -90.78
#